data_AF-A0AB35USJ7-F1
#
_entry.id   AF-A0AB35USJ7-F1
#
_cell.length_a   1.000
_cell.length_b   1.000
_cell.length_c   1.000
_cell.angle_alpha   90.00
_cell.angle_beta   90.00
_cell.angle_gamma   90.00
#
_symmetry.space_group_name_H-M   'P 1'
#
loop_
_entity.id
_entity.type
_entity.pdbx_description
1 polymer ?
#
loop_
_entity_poly.entity_id
_entity_poly.type
_entity_poly.pdbx_seq_one_letter_code
_entity_poly.pdbx_strand_id
1 'polypeptide(L)'
;MKNKWLISAIIVLVLCNLGLLSMYMSEKNDKVYPLLGTYSNQTEINDNLIYFVFDRDNNYYFYEVNTLVDQGNWRKAEDNVYLIQGDHTDTMVVTDEDHFYYYLPDYREQVIEFKRVSFTPTLFGSEDQE
;
A
#
# COMPACT_ATOMS: atom_id res chain seq x y z
N MET A 1 49.80 -29.42 13.83
CA MET A 1 49.36 -28.89 12.52
C MET A 1 48.05 -29.47 11.97
N LYS A 2 47.45 -30.53 12.57
CA LYS A 2 46.27 -31.22 11.99
C LYS A 2 44.91 -30.51 12.14
N ASN A 3 44.77 -29.54 13.06
CA ASN A 3 43.44 -28.96 13.36
C ASN A 3 43.16 -27.63 12.65
N LYS A 4 44.18 -27.00 12.03
CA LYS A 4 44.02 -25.69 11.36
C LYS A 4 43.08 -25.78 10.15
N TRP A 5 43.10 -26.90 9.44
CA TRP A 5 42.22 -27.15 8.30
C TRP A 5 40.76 -27.37 8.73
N LEU A 6 40.52 -28.10 9.84
CA LEU A 6 39.19 -28.27 10.43
C LEU A 6 38.59 -26.93 10.88
N ILE A 7 39.39 -26.10 11.56
CA ILE A 7 38.94 -24.76 11.99
C ILE A 7 38.58 -23.89 10.77
N SER A 8 39.40 -23.94 9.71
CA SER A 8 39.13 -23.20 8.47
C SER A 8 37.85 -23.69 7.79
N ALA A 9 37.61 -24.99 7.75
CA ALA A 9 36.39 -25.57 7.19
C ALA A 9 35.14 -25.15 7.98
N ILE A 10 35.21 -25.11 9.31
CA ILE A 10 34.11 -24.64 10.16
C ILE A 10 33.82 -23.16 9.92
N ILE A 11 34.86 -22.31 9.83
CA ILE A 11 34.68 -20.88 9.56
C ILE A 11 33.99 -20.66 8.20
N VAL A 12 34.42 -21.37 7.16
CA VAL A 12 33.79 -21.29 5.83
C VAL A 12 32.33 -21.73 5.89
N LEU A 13 32.03 -22.82 6.60
CA LEU A 13 30.66 -23.29 6.77
C LEU A 13 29.77 -22.26 7.47
N VAL A 14 30.26 -21.62 8.53
CA VAL A 14 29.53 -20.57 9.26
C VAL A 14 29.28 -19.37 8.36
N LEU A 15 30.28 -18.92 7.61
CA LEU A 15 30.14 -17.80 6.68
C LEU A 15 29.15 -18.09 5.56
N CYS A 16 29.14 -19.31 5.00
CA CYS A 16 28.14 -19.73 4.02
C CYS A 16 26.72 -19.69 4.59
N ASN A 17 26.52 -20.19 5.81
CA ASN A 17 25.20 -20.17 6.46
C ASN A 17 24.72 -18.74 6.77
N LEU A 18 25.62 -17.85 7.21
CA LEU A 18 25.30 -16.43 7.42
C LEU A 18 24.95 -15.74 6.10
N GLY A 19 25.66 -16.06 5.01
CA GLY A 19 25.34 -15.57 3.66
C GLY A 19 23.94 -15.99 3.21
N LEU A 20 23.60 -17.27 3.33
CA LEU A 20 22.27 -17.80 3.00
C LEU A 20 21.16 -17.16 3.85
N LEU A 21 21.41 -16.96 5.15
CA LEU A 21 20.47 -16.28 6.03
C LEU A 21 20.24 -14.81 5.62
N SER A 22 21.30 -14.10 5.21
CA SER A 22 21.18 -12.72 4.74
C SER A 22 20.36 -12.61 3.44
N MET A 23 20.54 -13.55 2.51
CA MET A 23 19.77 -13.60 1.27
C MET A 23 18.29 -13.88 1.55
N TYR A 24 17.99 -14.83 2.44
CA TYR A 24 16.62 -15.13 2.86
C TYR A 24 15.93 -13.93 3.52
N MET A 25 16.66 -13.19 4.36
CA MET A 25 16.12 -11.98 5.01
C MET A 25 15.93 -10.83 4.02
N SER A 26 16.80 -10.70 3.00
CA SER A 26 16.68 -9.69 1.94
C SER A 26 15.47 -9.95 1.04
N GLU A 27 15.19 -11.20 0.70
CA GLU A 27 14.04 -11.57 -0.15
C GLU A 27 12.70 -11.30 0.56
N LYS A 28 12.69 -11.32 1.89
CA LYS A 28 11.48 -11.08 2.69
C LYS A 28 11.12 -9.60 2.85
N ASN A 29 11.98 -8.64 2.43
CA ASN A 29 11.85 -7.26 2.86
C ASN A 29 11.48 -6.18 1.82
N ASP A 30 11.44 -6.44 0.51
CA ASP A 30 11.40 -5.32 -0.46
C ASP A 30 10.27 -5.39 -1.52
N LYS A 31 9.12 -6.00 -1.22
CA LYS A 31 7.97 -5.86 -2.12
C LYS A 31 7.30 -4.52 -1.89
N VAL A 32 7.51 -3.60 -2.82
CA VAL A 32 6.83 -2.30 -2.88
C VAL A 32 5.53 -2.44 -3.67
N TYR A 33 4.42 -2.03 -3.08
CA TYR A 33 3.09 -2.03 -3.67
C TYR A 33 2.67 -0.58 -3.96
N PRO A 34 2.66 -0.14 -5.22
CA PRO A 34 2.25 1.21 -5.57
C PRO A 34 0.76 1.45 -5.28
N LEU A 35 0.46 2.61 -4.66
CA LEU A 35 -0.91 3.05 -4.33
C LEU A 35 -1.74 3.45 -5.57
N LEU A 36 -1.13 3.57 -6.75
CA LEU A 36 -1.81 4.02 -7.97
C LEU A 36 -3.01 3.14 -8.37
N GLY A 37 -4.16 3.74 -8.63
CA GLY A 37 -5.32 3.06 -9.20
C GLY A 37 -6.63 3.43 -8.52
N THR A 38 -7.66 2.65 -8.81
CA THR A 38 -9.00 2.75 -8.21
C THR A 38 -9.22 1.59 -7.25
N TYR A 39 -9.69 1.90 -6.06
CA TYR A 39 -9.89 0.96 -4.97
C TYR A 39 -11.30 1.05 -4.43
N SER A 40 -11.83 -0.07 -3.97
CA SER A 40 -13.17 -0.17 -3.39
C SER A 40 -13.15 -1.00 -2.11
N ASN A 41 -14.00 -0.65 -1.14
CA ASN A 41 -14.22 -1.47 0.06
C ASN A 41 -15.03 -2.73 -0.24
N GLN A 42 -15.72 -2.78 -1.39
CA GLN A 42 -16.65 -3.85 -1.75
C GLN A 42 -16.65 -4.09 -3.27
N THR A 43 -16.95 -5.32 -3.70
CA THR A 43 -17.08 -5.65 -5.12
C THR A 43 -18.49 -5.49 -5.68
N GLU A 44 -19.50 -5.43 -4.81
CA GLU A 44 -20.91 -5.29 -5.18
C GLU A 44 -21.41 -3.88 -4.89
N ILE A 45 -22.29 -3.35 -5.76
CA ILE A 45 -22.88 -2.02 -5.61
C ILE A 45 -23.97 -2.10 -4.52
N ASN A 46 -23.73 -1.43 -3.39
CA ASN A 46 -24.71 -1.23 -2.32
C ASN A 46 -24.57 0.18 -1.72
N ASP A 47 -25.43 0.49 -0.73
CA ASP A 47 -25.51 1.82 -0.13
C ASP A 47 -24.25 2.25 0.64
N ASN A 48 -23.27 1.34 0.84
CA ASN A 48 -22.02 1.60 1.55
C ASN A 48 -20.79 1.49 0.61
N LEU A 49 -21.01 1.64 -0.70
CA LEU A 49 -19.95 1.58 -1.70
C LEU A 49 -19.08 2.83 -1.64
N ILE A 50 -17.78 2.61 -1.40
CA ILE A 50 -16.79 3.68 -1.26
C ILE A 50 -15.67 3.43 -2.26
N TYR A 51 -15.26 4.48 -2.97
CA TYR A 51 -14.10 4.45 -3.85
C TYR A 51 -13.02 5.43 -3.43
N PHE A 52 -11.77 4.96 -3.52
CA PHE A 52 -10.59 5.80 -3.49
C PHE A 52 -9.92 5.73 -4.86
N VAL A 53 -9.57 6.89 -5.41
CA VAL A 53 -8.85 7.00 -6.68
C VAL A 53 -7.55 7.73 -6.44
N PHE A 54 -6.44 7.12 -6.84
CA PHE A 54 -5.10 7.70 -6.77
C PHE A 54 -4.52 7.77 -8.18
N ASP A 55 -4.23 8.97 -8.68
CA ASP A 55 -3.72 9.17 -10.03
C ASP A 55 -2.19 9.34 -10.08
N ARG A 56 -1.64 9.43 -11.30
CA ARG A 56 -0.19 9.55 -11.51
C ARG A 56 0.38 10.93 -11.21
N ASP A 57 -0.48 11.93 -11.12
CA ASP A 57 -0.12 13.31 -10.83
C ASP A 57 -0.16 13.60 -9.32
N ASN A 58 -0.27 12.54 -8.51
CA ASN A 58 -0.37 12.56 -7.05
C ASN A 58 -1.68 13.15 -6.52
N ASN A 59 -2.74 13.21 -7.33
CA ASN A 59 -4.07 13.58 -6.83
C ASN A 59 -4.81 12.36 -6.28
N TYR A 60 -5.66 12.63 -5.31
CA TYR A 60 -6.53 11.68 -4.64
C TYR A 60 -7.99 12.15 -4.73
N TYR A 61 -8.91 11.21 -4.91
CA TYR A 61 -10.35 11.44 -4.90
C TYR A 61 -11.07 10.38 -4.07
N PHE A 62 -11.99 10.83 -3.22
CA PHE A 62 -12.84 10.03 -2.36
C PHE A 62 -14.28 10.09 -2.84
N TYR A 63 -14.89 8.93 -3.08
CA TYR A 63 -16.29 8.86 -3.47
C TYR A 63 -17.08 7.98 -2.52
N GLU A 64 -18.27 8.45 -2.15
CA GLU A 64 -19.32 7.63 -1.51
C GLU A 64 -20.49 7.54 -2.48
N VAL A 65 -20.89 6.31 -2.85
CA VAL A 65 -22.02 6.06 -3.77
C VAL A 65 -21.93 6.94 -5.04
N ASN A 66 -20.74 7.00 -5.66
CA ASN A 66 -20.39 7.81 -6.84
C ASN A 66 -20.47 9.34 -6.69
N THR A 67 -20.62 9.86 -5.47
CA THR A 67 -20.55 11.30 -5.18
C THR A 67 -19.16 11.64 -4.69
N LEU A 68 -18.52 12.67 -5.25
CA LEU A 68 -17.22 13.15 -4.75
C LEU A 68 -17.42 13.76 -3.36
N VAL A 69 -16.77 13.18 -2.35
CA VAL A 69 -16.88 13.61 -0.94
C VAL A 69 -15.62 14.32 -0.47
N ASP A 70 -14.45 13.92 -0.96
CA ASP A 70 -13.19 14.55 -0.64
C ASP A 70 -12.21 14.43 -1.82
N GLN A 71 -11.23 15.31 -1.87
CA GLN A 71 -10.17 15.29 -2.86
C GLN A 71 -8.93 15.94 -2.29
N GLY A 72 -7.78 15.70 -2.91
CA GLY A 72 -6.54 16.35 -2.51
C GLY A 72 -5.33 15.69 -3.14
N ASN A 73 -4.25 15.57 -2.37
CA ASN A 73 -3.01 15.00 -2.85
C ASN A 73 -2.55 13.82 -1.98
N TRP A 74 -1.73 12.96 -2.54
CA TRP A 74 -1.08 11.88 -1.81
C TRP A 74 0.43 11.88 -2.07
N ARG A 75 1.20 11.33 -1.13
CA ARG A 75 2.65 11.17 -1.28
C ARG A 75 3.15 9.97 -0.52
N LYS A 76 4.19 9.33 -1.05
CA LYS A 76 4.90 8.27 -0.36
C LYS A 76 5.67 8.83 0.85
N ALA A 77 5.50 8.22 2.02
CA ALA A 77 6.31 8.51 3.20
C ALA A 77 7.43 7.48 3.36
N GLU A 78 7.08 6.20 3.29
CA GLU A 78 8.00 5.05 3.38
C GLU A 78 7.55 3.96 2.41
N ASP A 79 8.29 2.85 2.33
CA ASP A 79 7.84 1.70 1.54
C ASP A 79 6.50 1.20 2.07
N ASN A 80 5.53 1.09 1.16
CA ASN A 80 4.15 0.68 1.45
C ASN A 80 3.37 1.60 2.40
N VAL A 81 3.86 2.81 2.70
CA VAL A 81 3.19 3.79 3.56
C VAL A 81 3.05 5.12 2.82
N TYR A 82 1.80 5.61 2.74
CA TYR A 82 1.47 6.83 2.02
C TYR A 82 0.66 7.77 2.90
N LEU A 83 0.89 9.07 2.71
CA LEU A 83 0.14 10.14 3.35
C LEU A 83 -0.84 10.72 2.35
N ILE A 84 -2.09 10.87 2.76
CA ILE A 84 -3.16 11.54 2.02
C ILE A 84 -3.42 12.87 2.71
N GLN A 85 -3.47 13.93 1.92
CA GLN A 85 -3.80 15.28 2.35
C GLN A 85 -5.03 15.72 1.57
N GLY A 86 -6.20 15.52 2.15
CA GLY A 86 -7.49 15.89 1.58
C GLY A 86 -7.89 17.32 1.92
N ASP A 87 -8.89 17.84 1.24
CA ASP A 87 -9.51 19.12 1.56
C ASP A 87 -10.23 19.05 2.92
N HIS A 88 -10.75 17.86 3.29
CA HIS A 88 -11.46 17.64 4.54
C HIS A 88 -10.71 16.75 5.53
N THR A 89 -10.04 15.70 5.04
CA THR A 89 -9.37 14.71 5.91
C THR A 89 -7.93 14.44 5.50
N ASP A 90 -7.01 14.62 6.44
CA ASP A 90 -5.65 14.11 6.35
C ASP A 90 -5.58 12.70 6.94
N THR A 91 -4.91 11.77 6.26
CA THR A 91 -4.74 10.40 6.77
C THR A 91 -3.43 9.75 6.31
N MET A 92 -3.16 8.57 6.86
CA MET A 92 -2.10 7.67 6.43
C MET A 92 -2.70 6.33 6.03
N VAL A 93 -2.23 5.77 4.92
CA VAL A 93 -2.64 4.45 4.43
C VAL A 93 -1.44 3.53 4.26
N VAL A 94 -1.66 2.24 4.48
CA VAL A 94 -0.67 1.18 4.30
C VAL A 94 -1.12 0.25 3.18
N THR A 95 -0.23 -0.08 2.24
CA THR A 95 -0.54 -0.94 1.09
C THR A 95 0.01 -2.36 1.25
N ASP A 96 -0.76 -3.36 0.82
CA ASP A 96 -0.32 -4.74 0.70
C ASP A 96 -0.91 -5.39 -0.56
N GLU A 97 -0.07 -5.75 -1.51
CA GLU A 97 -0.46 -6.27 -2.83
C GLU A 97 -1.43 -5.33 -3.58
N ASP A 98 -2.67 -5.77 -3.73
CA ASP A 98 -3.78 -5.03 -4.33
C ASP A 98 -4.66 -4.35 -3.29
N HIS A 99 -4.23 -4.27 -2.03
CA HIS A 99 -5.03 -3.70 -0.95
C HIS A 99 -4.37 -2.46 -0.36
N PHE A 100 -5.19 -1.59 0.23
CA PHE A 100 -4.70 -0.66 1.23
C PHE A 100 -5.65 -0.63 2.44
N TYR A 101 -5.10 -0.20 3.56
CA TYR A 101 -5.78 -0.13 4.84
C TYR A 101 -5.96 1.33 5.26
N TYR A 102 -7.22 1.73 5.46
CA TYR A 102 -7.63 3.06 5.91
C TYR A 102 -7.98 3.03 7.39
N TYR A 103 -7.38 3.93 8.16
CA TYR A 103 -7.65 4.08 9.60
C TYR A 103 -8.63 5.24 9.80
N LEU A 104 -9.80 4.95 10.38
CA LEU A 104 -10.78 5.98 10.70
C LEU A 104 -10.24 6.88 11.83
N PRO A 105 -10.19 8.22 11.64
CA PRO A 105 -9.62 9.15 12.62
C PRO A 105 -10.24 9.03 14.02
N ASP A 106 -11.55 8.80 14.09
CA ASP A 106 -12.31 8.75 15.34
C ASP A 106 -12.38 7.35 15.99
N TYR A 107 -12.02 6.30 15.24
CA TYR A 107 -12.12 4.91 15.68
C TYR A 107 -10.78 4.21 15.52
N ARG A 108 -9.88 4.40 16.50
CA ARG A 108 -8.52 3.81 16.51
C ARG A 108 -8.44 2.29 16.37
N GLU A 109 -9.57 1.59 16.49
CA GLU A 109 -9.66 0.14 16.39
C GLU A 109 -10.34 -0.35 15.10
N GLN A 110 -10.85 0.56 14.25
CA GLN A 110 -11.51 0.20 13.01
C GLN A 110 -10.61 0.51 11.81
N VAL A 111 -10.20 -0.56 11.13
CA VAL A 111 -9.47 -0.52 9.88
C VAL A 111 -10.42 -0.94 8.78
N ILE A 112 -10.56 -0.11 7.75
CA ILE A 112 -11.31 -0.46 6.54
C ILE A 112 -10.29 -0.90 5.49
N GLU A 113 -10.50 -2.10 4.96
CA GLU A 113 -9.72 -2.63 3.86
C GLU A 113 -10.33 -2.19 2.52
N PHE A 114 -9.47 -1.79 1.60
CA PHE A 114 -9.83 -1.41 0.24
C PHE A 114 -9.03 -2.25 -0.75
N LYS A 115 -9.71 -2.86 -1.73
CA LYS A 115 -9.09 -3.64 -2.79
C LYS A 115 -9.05 -2.86 -4.10
N ARG A 116 -7.93 -2.92 -4.82
CA ARG A 116 -7.71 -2.36 -6.14
C ARG A 116 -8.63 -3.08 -7.12
N VAL A 117 -9.55 -2.32 -7.72
CA VAL A 117 -10.45 -2.81 -8.76
C VAL A 117 -9.96 -2.46 -10.15
N SER A 118 -9.07 -1.47 -10.27
CA SER A 118 -8.46 -1.07 -11.54
C SER A 118 -7.10 -0.40 -11.32
N PHE A 119 -6.12 -0.71 -12.16
CA PHE A 119 -4.84 0.04 -12.22
C PHE A 119 -4.98 1.39 -12.93
N THR A 120 -6.07 1.58 -13.69
CA THR A 120 -6.42 2.85 -14.31
C THR A 120 -7.25 3.65 -13.30
N PRO A 121 -6.83 4.86 -12.91
CA PRO A 121 -7.65 5.78 -12.12
C PRO A 121 -8.95 6.08 -12.87
N THR A 122 -10.09 5.79 -12.23
CA THR A 122 -11.42 6.00 -12.80
C THR A 122 -12.14 7.02 -11.94
N LEU A 123 -12.39 8.21 -12.50
CA LEU A 123 -13.19 9.23 -11.83
C LEU A 123 -14.68 8.93 -12.05
N PHE A 124 -15.46 9.13 -11.00
CA PHE A 124 -16.91 8.96 -11.03
C PHE A 124 -17.57 10.33 -11.07
N GLY A 125 -18.60 10.49 -11.90
CA GLY A 125 -19.32 11.76 -12.03
C GLY A 125 -18.55 12.83 -12.83
N SER A 126 -18.63 12.73 -14.16
CA SER A 126 -18.53 13.91 -15.05
C SER A 126 -19.12 13.56 -16.43
N GLU A 127 -20.45 13.58 -16.51
CA GLU A 127 -21.15 13.99 -17.73
C GLU A 127 -22.08 15.15 -17.32
N ASP A 128 -21.96 16.27 -18.04
CA ASP A 128 -22.80 17.47 -18.04
C ASP A 128 -22.46 18.62 -17.05
N GLN A 129 -21.36 19.32 -17.36
CA GLN A 129 -21.34 20.79 -17.29
C GLN A 129 -20.80 21.35 -18.62
N GLU A 130 -21.65 21.33 -19.65
CA GLU A 130 -21.59 22.29 -20.77
C GLU A 130 -22.59 23.43 -20.54
#